data_AF-A0A0G4L4A5-F1
#
_entry.id   AF-A0A0G4L4A5-F1
#
_cell.length_a   1.000
_cell.length_b   1.000
_cell.length_c   1.000
_cell.angle_alpha   90.00
_cell.angle_beta   90.00
_cell.angle_gamma   90.00
#
_symmetry.space_group_name_H-M   'P 1'
#
loop_
_entity.id
_entity.type
_entity.pdbx_description
1 polymer ?
#
loop_
_entity_poly.entity_id
_entity_poly.type
_entity_poly.pdbx_seq_one_letter_code
_entity_poly.pdbx_strand_id
1 'polypeptide(L)'
;MSEVETVSAFVEGAPPGELADVIADIKSLTIDSPDIVANLAPAFENAHNALGQGQYFDVESSSSFTFDHPTQKASNVQSYVLEGAQSDLVKSTLKSLGPCVKEHFANAAYGVYPIEEDSKVAVVIVSNKYSPNNFWNGRWRSVYTFDPASGALEGSIKVDVHYYEDGNVRLLTDRPSTASVSSGTGAGIVKEISAAEKKYQDELNRGFTNLSEGTFKGLRRQLPVTRQKIEWDKVTSYRLGQDIGGGSGSRRPDRQKSVKMGAEFTFQDVAEHNTKNDLYMVVHDKVYDCTKFVDEHPGGEEVMLDVGGQDATEAFEDVGHSDEARDTLAQLEVGTLKRLAGDPAPNKPAASTSSSSNNADTSGIGIGLYAVLLVGGAVAYGAYQYLQQQQQQQPSA
;
A
#
# COMPACT_ATOMS: atom_id res chain seq x y z
N MET A 1 34.49 -13.48 5.46
CA MET A 1 33.88 -12.44 6.29
C MET A 1 34.54 -12.54 7.65
N SER A 2 35.18 -11.47 8.11
CA SER A 2 35.73 -11.42 9.48
C SER A 2 34.58 -11.41 10.49
N GLU A 3 34.85 -11.83 11.73
CA GLU A 3 33.88 -11.76 12.83
C GLU A 3 33.34 -10.32 13.00
N VAL A 4 34.21 -9.32 12.85
CA VAL A 4 33.86 -7.89 12.89
C VAL A 4 32.90 -7.53 11.75
N GLU A 5 33.15 -7.95 10.51
CA GLU A 5 32.26 -7.67 9.38
C GLU A 5 30.86 -8.29 9.58
N THR A 6 30.80 -9.51 10.13
CA THR A 6 29.51 -10.15 10.44
C THR A 6 28.75 -9.42 11.54
N VAL A 7 29.44 -8.98 12.59
CA VAL A 7 28.82 -8.23 13.69
C VAL A 7 28.38 -6.83 13.24
N SER A 8 29.18 -6.16 12.39
CA SER A 8 28.81 -4.88 11.79
C SER A 8 27.53 -4.98 10.97
N ALA A 9 27.30 -6.07 10.25
CA ALA A 9 26.07 -6.28 9.49
C ALA A 9 24.81 -6.35 10.39
N PHE A 10 24.92 -6.86 11.63
CA PHE A 10 23.82 -6.82 12.59
C PHE A 10 23.51 -5.40 13.08
N VAL A 11 24.56 -4.59 13.29
CA VAL A 11 24.41 -3.18 13.65
C VAL A 11 23.75 -2.37 12.53
N GLU A 12 24.18 -2.58 11.29
CA GLU A 12 23.60 -1.93 10.10
C GLU A 12 22.14 -2.38 9.84
N GLY A 13 21.86 -3.66 10.11
CA GLY A 13 20.53 -4.25 9.96
C GLY A 13 19.56 -3.93 11.10
N ALA A 14 20.02 -3.31 12.19
CA ALA A 14 19.22 -3.06 13.38
C ALA A 14 17.94 -2.24 13.06
N PRO A 15 16.75 -2.68 13.48
CA PRO A 15 15.54 -1.89 13.34
C PRO A 15 15.62 -0.56 14.08
N PRO A 16 14.88 0.46 13.64
CA PRO A 16 14.90 1.76 14.29
C PRO A 16 14.38 1.64 15.72
N GLY A 17 15.13 2.19 16.68
CA GLY A 17 14.77 2.14 18.10
C GLY A 17 15.25 0.88 18.85
N GLU A 18 15.82 -0.10 18.16
CA GLU A 18 16.21 -1.40 18.73
C GLU A 18 17.73 -1.64 18.72
N LEU A 19 18.52 -0.63 18.32
CA LEU A 19 19.99 -0.75 18.25
C LEU A 19 20.62 -1.14 19.59
N ALA A 20 20.10 -0.63 20.71
CA ALA A 20 20.62 -0.96 22.03
C ALA A 20 20.43 -2.44 22.38
N ASP A 21 19.28 -3.01 22.01
CA ASP A 21 18.95 -4.41 22.21
C ASP A 21 19.83 -5.30 21.30
N VAL A 22 19.98 -4.93 20.03
CA VAL A 22 20.89 -5.62 19.09
C VAL A 22 22.34 -5.62 19.61
N ILE A 23 22.82 -4.50 20.16
CA ILE A 23 24.16 -4.43 20.77
C ILE A 23 24.25 -5.34 22.00
N ALA A 24 23.21 -5.42 22.83
CA ALA A 24 23.18 -6.31 23.99
C ALA A 24 23.22 -7.80 23.57
N ASP A 25 22.52 -8.15 22.49
CA ASP A 25 22.54 -9.50 21.91
C ASP A 25 23.91 -9.83 21.32
N ILE A 26 24.51 -8.91 20.56
CA ILE A 26 25.88 -9.05 20.06
C ILE A 26 26.85 -9.35 21.20
N LYS A 27 26.81 -8.59 22.29
CA LYS A 27 27.66 -8.82 23.47
C LYS A 27 27.45 -10.20 24.08
N SER A 28 26.22 -10.68 24.08
CA SER A 28 25.88 -12.02 24.61
C SER A 28 26.35 -13.14 23.69
N LEU A 29 26.45 -12.90 22.38
CA LEU A 29 26.94 -13.86 21.39
C LEU A 29 28.48 -13.85 21.24
N THR A 30 29.12 -12.74 21.61
CA THR A 30 30.57 -12.51 21.42
C THR A 30 31.34 -12.45 22.74
N ILE A 31 30.97 -13.30 23.69
CA ILE A 31 31.57 -13.34 25.04
C ILE A 31 33.10 -13.54 24.98
N ASP A 32 33.58 -14.29 23.99
CA ASP A 32 35.01 -14.57 23.80
C ASP A 32 35.78 -13.40 23.15
N SER A 33 35.06 -12.39 22.64
CA SER A 33 35.59 -11.22 21.90
C SER A 33 35.04 -9.90 22.45
N PRO A 34 35.30 -9.54 23.72
CA PRO A 34 34.65 -8.39 24.40
C PRO A 34 34.94 -7.03 23.74
N ASP A 35 36.07 -6.90 23.05
CA ASP A 35 36.48 -5.67 22.38
C ASP A 35 35.80 -5.46 21.02
N ILE A 36 35.01 -6.44 20.53
CA ILE A 36 34.41 -6.36 19.20
C ILE A 36 33.49 -5.15 19.05
N VAL A 37 32.74 -4.81 20.11
CA VAL A 37 31.80 -3.69 20.13
C VAL A 37 32.49 -2.35 19.99
N ALA A 38 33.72 -2.22 20.50
CA ALA A 38 34.51 -0.99 20.38
C ALA A 38 35.00 -0.74 18.95
N ASN A 39 35.04 -1.79 18.12
CA ASN A 39 35.48 -1.73 16.73
C ASN A 39 34.31 -1.63 15.73
N LEU A 40 33.06 -1.59 16.20
CA LEU A 40 31.89 -1.48 15.33
C LEU A 40 31.73 -0.06 14.82
N ALA A 41 31.47 0.05 13.52
CA ALA A 41 31.09 1.32 12.91
C ALA A 41 29.68 1.74 13.38
N PRO A 42 29.35 3.04 13.37
CA PRO A 42 28.00 3.51 13.64
C PRO A 42 27.00 2.89 12.64
N ALA A 43 25.82 2.50 13.12
CA ALA A 43 24.73 2.01 12.25
C ALA A 43 24.31 3.03 11.18
N PHE A 44 24.53 4.31 11.45
CA PHE A 44 24.33 5.39 10.51
C PHE A 44 25.18 6.59 10.90
N GLU A 45 25.99 7.07 9.97
CA GLU A 45 26.69 8.35 10.10
C GLU A 45 26.21 9.28 8.99
N ASN A 46 25.56 10.38 9.39
CA ASN A 46 25.29 11.46 8.46
C ASN A 46 26.55 12.33 8.34
N ALA A 47 27.34 12.10 7.28
CA ALA A 47 28.61 12.80 7.08
C ALA A 47 28.45 14.30 6.73
N HIS A 48 27.23 14.80 6.48
CA HIS A 48 27.03 16.15 5.96
C HIS A 48 27.34 17.26 6.97
N ASN A 49 27.29 16.98 8.28
CA ASN A 49 27.58 17.96 9.33
C ASN A 49 28.80 17.63 10.18
N ALA A 50 29.65 16.70 9.71
CA ALA A 50 30.88 16.33 10.39
C ALA A 50 32.00 17.34 10.10
N LEU A 51 32.67 17.82 11.15
CA LEU A 51 33.88 18.65 11.06
C LEU A 51 35.18 17.82 11.18
N GLY A 52 35.04 16.52 11.41
CA GLY A 52 36.14 15.59 11.69
C GLY A 52 36.33 15.33 13.19
N GLN A 53 37.04 14.24 13.52
CA GLN A 53 37.36 13.82 14.89
C GLN A 53 36.13 13.69 15.82
N GLY A 54 34.96 13.29 15.28
CA GLY A 54 33.72 13.16 16.05
C GLY A 54 33.07 14.49 16.45
N GLN A 55 33.51 15.60 15.86
CA GLN A 55 32.87 16.90 16.01
C GLN A 55 31.84 17.13 14.91
N TYR A 56 30.68 17.64 15.30
CA TYR A 56 29.56 17.94 14.44
C TYR A 56 29.13 19.39 14.65
N PHE A 57 28.43 19.96 13.66
CA PHE A 57 27.83 21.28 13.80
C PHE A 57 26.33 21.26 13.56
N ASP A 58 25.65 22.22 14.17
CA ASP A 58 24.25 22.52 13.96
C ASP A 58 24.09 23.96 13.50
N VAL A 59 23.43 24.11 12.35
CA VAL A 59 23.20 25.39 11.70
C VAL A 59 22.09 26.18 12.41
N GLU A 60 21.10 25.50 12.99
CA GLU A 60 19.98 26.17 13.68
C GLU A 60 20.45 26.87 14.95
N SER A 61 21.21 26.16 15.79
CA SER A 61 21.80 26.72 17.02
C SER A 61 23.12 27.46 16.82
N SER A 62 23.67 27.48 15.61
CA SER A 62 24.99 28.07 15.31
C SER A 62 26.07 27.60 16.30
N SER A 63 26.09 26.29 16.55
CA SER A 63 26.96 25.66 17.54
C SER A 63 27.59 24.39 16.98
N SER A 64 28.79 24.06 17.45
CA SER A 64 29.43 22.77 17.25
C SER A 64 29.47 21.97 18.55
N PHE A 65 29.55 20.65 18.46
CA PHE A 65 29.59 19.75 19.60
C PHE A 65 30.34 18.47 19.24
N THR A 66 30.88 17.80 20.23
CA THR A 66 31.43 16.45 20.09
C THR A 66 30.33 15.43 20.37
N PHE A 67 30.17 14.43 19.51
CA PHE A 67 29.20 13.36 19.70
C PHE A 67 29.90 12.03 19.96
N ASP A 68 29.59 11.42 21.10
CA ASP A 68 30.07 10.10 21.46
C ASP A 68 29.07 9.04 20.98
N HIS A 69 29.40 8.35 19.89
CA HIS A 69 28.54 7.35 19.24
C HIS A 69 28.15 6.19 20.17
N PRO A 70 29.08 5.54 20.91
CA PRO A 70 28.74 4.51 21.89
C PRO A 70 27.73 4.93 22.96
N THR A 71 27.86 6.14 23.53
CA THR A 71 26.96 6.59 24.61
C THR A 71 25.77 7.39 24.10
N GLN A 72 25.75 7.73 22.82
CA GLN A 72 24.76 8.57 22.14
C GLN A 72 24.57 9.93 22.82
N LYS A 73 25.67 10.54 23.28
CA LYS A 73 25.66 11.82 24.01
C LYS A 73 26.47 12.89 23.28
N ALA A 74 25.87 14.08 23.20
CA ALA A 74 26.56 15.30 22.78
C ALA A 74 27.25 15.96 23.99
N SER A 75 28.44 16.51 23.76
CA SER A 75 29.25 17.20 24.77
C SER A 75 30.08 18.32 24.12
N ASN A 76 30.76 19.13 24.94
CA ASN A 76 31.70 20.17 24.49
C ASN A 76 31.10 21.13 23.44
N VAL A 77 29.95 21.73 23.78
CA VAL A 77 29.26 22.67 22.89
C VAL A 77 30.07 23.97 22.76
N GLN A 78 30.33 24.39 21.53
CA GLN A 78 31.08 25.59 21.18
C GLN A 78 30.32 26.42 20.14
N SER A 79 30.60 27.72 20.06
CA SER A 79 30.03 28.57 19.01
C SER A 79 30.62 28.19 17.66
N TYR A 80 29.77 27.97 16.66
CA TYR A 80 30.18 27.70 15.28
C TYR A 80 29.19 28.33 14.30
N VAL A 81 29.65 29.31 13.55
CA VAL A 81 28.83 29.97 12.53
C VAL A 81 29.23 29.43 11.17
N LEU A 82 28.25 28.93 10.42
CA LEU A 82 28.47 28.48 9.06
C LEU A 82 28.76 29.70 8.15
N GLU A 83 29.95 29.69 7.56
CA GLU A 83 30.42 30.66 6.57
C GLU A 83 30.68 29.93 5.24
N GLY A 84 30.28 30.53 4.13
CA GLY A 84 30.37 29.91 2.80
C GLY A 84 29.49 30.59 1.76
N ALA A 85 29.72 30.26 0.49
CA ALA A 85 28.93 30.67 -0.66
C ALA A 85 27.45 30.26 -0.54
N GLN A 86 27.14 29.08 0.02
CA GLN A 86 25.75 28.63 0.17
C GLN A 86 25.15 28.91 1.55
N SER A 87 25.87 29.61 2.45
CA SER A 87 25.42 29.84 3.83
C SER A 87 24.06 30.53 3.93
N ASP A 88 23.76 31.49 3.05
CA ASP A 88 22.46 32.16 2.99
C ASP A 88 21.34 31.25 2.45
N LEU A 89 21.65 30.42 1.45
CA LEU A 89 20.69 29.45 0.91
C LEU A 89 20.36 28.37 1.94
N VAL A 90 21.36 27.87 2.67
CA VAL A 90 21.20 26.91 3.77
C VAL A 90 20.28 27.49 4.84
N LYS A 91 20.56 28.70 5.34
CA LYS A 91 19.73 29.37 6.37
C LYS A 91 18.31 29.64 5.89
N SER A 92 18.15 30.09 4.64
CA SER A 92 16.85 30.33 4.01
C SER A 92 16.01 29.06 3.88
N THR A 93 16.65 27.97 3.46
CA THR A 93 16.02 26.64 3.31
C THR A 93 15.63 26.09 4.67
N LEU A 94 16.53 26.13 5.65
CA LEU A 94 16.28 25.66 7.02
C LEU A 94 15.08 26.39 7.66
N LYS A 95 15.04 27.72 7.51
CA LYS A 95 13.92 28.55 7.99
C LYS A 95 12.58 28.19 7.35
N SER A 96 12.60 27.86 6.06
CA SER A 96 11.40 27.45 5.30
C SER A 96 10.98 26.00 5.60
N LEU A 97 11.94 25.14 5.93
CA LEU A 97 11.73 23.72 6.19
C LEU A 97 11.03 23.47 7.54
N GLY A 98 11.37 24.25 8.57
CA GLY A 98 10.83 24.08 9.92
C GLY A 98 9.30 24.03 10.01
N PRO A 99 8.55 24.99 9.44
CA PRO A 99 7.08 24.94 9.40
C PRO A 99 6.54 23.71 8.66
N CYS A 100 7.11 23.38 7.49
CA CYS A 100 6.70 22.23 6.69
C CYS A 100 6.87 20.92 7.48
N VAL A 101 8.02 20.73 8.13
CA VAL A 101 8.29 19.51 8.89
C VAL A 101 7.35 19.38 10.09
N LYS A 102 7.07 20.48 10.80
CA LYS A 102 6.13 20.47 11.94
C LYS A 102 4.69 20.16 11.55
N GLU A 103 4.29 20.52 10.32
CA GLU A 103 2.95 20.22 9.80
C GLU A 103 2.81 18.74 9.41
N HIS A 104 3.86 18.15 8.81
CA HIS A 104 3.81 16.79 8.24
C HIS A 104 4.27 15.69 9.21
N PHE A 105 5.11 16.03 10.19
CA PHE A 105 5.69 15.07 11.13
C PHE A 105 5.44 15.48 12.58
N ALA A 106 4.93 14.54 13.39
CA ALA A 106 4.66 14.78 14.81
C ALA A 106 5.95 15.00 15.63
N ASN A 107 7.03 14.29 15.30
CA ASN A 107 8.34 14.43 15.93
C ASN A 107 9.44 14.14 14.92
N ALA A 108 10.09 15.19 14.43
CA ALA A 108 11.15 15.08 13.44
C ALA A 108 12.31 16.00 13.76
N ALA A 109 13.52 15.50 13.48
CA ALA A 109 14.73 16.28 13.39
C ALA A 109 15.01 16.57 11.91
N TYR A 110 15.49 17.77 11.61
CA TYR A 110 15.83 18.17 10.26
C TYR A 110 17.09 19.02 10.27
N GLY A 111 17.79 19.04 9.14
CA GLY A 111 19.03 19.81 8.98
C GLY A 111 19.29 20.13 7.53
N VAL A 112 19.97 21.24 7.29
CA VAL A 112 20.40 21.67 5.96
C VAL A 112 21.89 21.99 6.04
N TYR A 113 22.69 21.41 5.15
CA TYR A 113 24.15 21.47 5.22
C TYR A 113 24.75 21.70 3.83
N PRO A 114 25.80 22.52 3.70
CA PRO A 114 26.57 22.56 2.46
C PRO A 114 27.39 21.29 2.32
N ILE A 115 27.51 20.81 1.09
CA ILE A 115 28.24 19.58 0.74
C ILE A 115 29.07 19.81 -0.53
N GLU A 116 29.96 18.86 -0.85
CA GLU A 116 30.86 18.95 -2.01
C GLU A 116 31.63 20.28 -2.06
N GLU A 117 32.36 20.59 -0.98
CA GLU A 117 33.13 21.84 -0.85
C GLU A 117 32.28 23.11 -1.03
N ASP A 118 31.04 23.09 -0.51
CA ASP A 118 30.10 24.22 -0.57
C ASP A 118 29.58 24.55 -1.98
N SER A 119 29.60 23.56 -2.89
CA SER A 119 28.99 23.66 -4.22
C SER A 119 27.51 23.25 -4.24
N LYS A 120 27.09 22.36 -3.34
CA LYS A 120 25.73 21.82 -3.26
C LYS A 120 25.17 21.91 -1.84
N VAL A 121 23.85 21.73 -1.71
CA VAL A 121 23.14 21.79 -0.43
C VAL A 121 22.42 20.47 -0.17
N ALA A 122 22.73 19.82 0.95
CA ALA A 122 22.00 18.66 1.44
C ALA A 122 20.88 19.07 2.40
N VAL A 123 19.69 18.48 2.24
CA VAL A 123 18.56 18.60 3.13
C VAL A 123 18.25 17.22 3.71
N VAL A 124 18.19 17.13 5.03
CA VAL A 124 17.95 15.86 5.74
C VAL A 124 16.75 16.03 6.66
N ILE A 125 15.82 15.07 6.59
CA ILE A 125 14.64 15.00 7.46
C ILE A 125 14.60 13.59 8.05
N VAL A 126 14.51 13.49 9.37
CA VAL A 126 14.40 12.22 10.09
C VAL A 126 13.25 12.31 11.07
N SER A 127 12.24 11.46 10.90
CA SER A 127 11.12 11.32 11.82
C SER A 127 11.12 9.92 12.40
N ASN A 128 10.99 9.83 13.72
CA ASN A 128 11.00 8.57 14.44
C ASN A 128 9.75 8.46 15.31
N LYS A 129 9.17 7.26 15.34
CA LYS A 129 8.10 6.92 16.27
C LYS A 129 8.33 5.53 16.81
N TYR A 130 8.59 5.45 18.11
CA TYR A 130 8.89 4.21 18.80
C TYR A 130 7.74 3.86 19.75
N SER A 131 7.27 2.62 19.69
CA SER A 131 6.18 2.13 20.52
C SER A 131 6.47 0.70 20.97
N PRO A 132 7.54 0.47 21.75
CA PRO A 132 7.97 -0.87 22.13
C PRO A 132 6.91 -1.63 22.95
N ASN A 133 6.14 -0.92 23.78
CA ASN A 133 5.02 -1.51 24.52
C ASN A 133 3.89 -2.05 23.63
N ASN A 134 3.81 -1.57 22.38
CA ASN A 134 2.89 -2.05 21.35
C ASN A 134 3.62 -2.86 20.28
N PHE A 135 4.86 -3.28 20.54
CA PHE A 135 5.68 -4.12 19.68
C PHE A 135 5.92 -3.55 18.28
N TRP A 136 6.06 -2.23 18.14
CA TRP A 136 6.39 -1.63 16.85
C TRP A 136 7.22 -0.36 16.94
N ASN A 137 8.05 -0.18 15.93
CA ASN A 137 8.88 0.99 15.74
C ASN A 137 8.87 1.43 14.28
N GLY A 138 9.01 2.73 14.05
CA GLY A 138 9.01 3.30 12.70
C GLY A 138 9.98 4.46 12.57
N ARG A 139 10.59 4.55 11.40
CA ARG A 139 11.48 5.64 10.99
C ARG A 139 11.21 6.04 9.54
N TRP A 140 11.08 7.34 9.35
CA TRP A 140 11.10 8.00 8.05
C TRP A 140 12.39 8.78 7.91
N ARG A 141 13.10 8.62 6.79
CA ARG A 141 14.29 9.38 6.46
C ARG A 141 14.19 9.89 5.03
N SER A 142 14.35 11.18 4.86
CA SER A 142 14.52 11.79 3.54
C SER A 142 15.85 12.51 3.48
N VAL A 143 16.60 12.25 2.42
CA VAL A 143 17.86 12.92 2.13
C VAL A 143 17.78 13.44 0.71
N TYR A 144 17.92 14.75 0.54
CA TYR A 144 17.96 15.42 -0.74
C TYR A 144 19.26 16.20 -0.89
N THR A 145 19.75 16.28 -2.11
CA THR A 145 20.88 17.07 -2.56
C THR A 145 20.36 18.02 -3.64
N PHE A 146 20.51 19.31 -3.38
CA PHE A 146 20.20 20.37 -4.31
C PHE A 146 21.48 20.91 -4.92
N ASP A 147 21.52 21.01 -6.24
CA ASP A 147 22.59 21.66 -7.00
C ASP A 147 22.12 23.05 -7.46
N PRO A 148 22.66 24.14 -6.86
CA PRO A 148 22.33 25.51 -7.24
C PRO A 148 22.70 25.87 -8.68
N ALA A 149 23.68 25.21 -9.30
CA ALA A 149 24.15 25.52 -10.64
C ALA A 149 23.19 24.98 -11.72
N SER A 150 22.67 23.77 -11.53
CA SER A 150 21.74 23.13 -12.46
C SER A 150 20.26 23.29 -12.07
N GLY A 151 19.98 23.65 -10.80
CA GLY A 151 18.64 23.61 -10.22
C GLY A 151 18.10 22.19 -10.01
N ALA A 152 18.95 21.17 -10.09
CA ALA A 152 18.56 19.78 -9.88
C ALA A 152 18.38 19.48 -8.38
N LEU A 153 17.33 18.74 -8.04
CA LEU A 153 17.06 18.23 -6.71
C LEU A 153 16.97 16.71 -6.78
N GLU A 154 17.95 16.03 -6.23
CA GLU A 154 18.04 14.57 -6.22
C GLU A 154 18.00 14.06 -4.79
N GLY A 155 17.32 12.95 -4.52
CA GLY A 155 17.24 12.44 -3.16
C GLY A 155 16.67 11.05 -3.07
N SER A 156 16.50 10.60 -1.84
CA SER A 156 15.85 9.33 -1.52
C SER A 156 14.99 9.46 -0.27
N ILE A 157 13.85 8.77 -0.29
CA ILE A 157 12.97 8.63 0.86
C ILE A 157 13.01 7.17 1.30
N LYS A 158 13.38 6.92 2.55
CA LYS A 158 13.47 5.59 3.16
C LYS A 158 12.49 5.48 4.31
N VAL A 159 11.66 4.44 4.27
CA VAL A 159 10.73 4.10 5.34
C VAL A 159 11.10 2.74 5.90
N ASP A 160 11.28 2.69 7.21
CA ASP A 160 11.62 1.48 7.96
C ASP A 160 10.64 1.31 9.11
N VAL A 161 9.77 0.30 9.04
CA VAL A 161 8.79 -0.02 10.07
C VAL A 161 8.95 -1.47 10.46
N HIS A 162 9.05 -1.72 11.76
CA HIS A 162 9.19 -3.05 12.34
C HIS A 162 8.03 -3.30 13.31
N TYR A 163 7.33 -4.41 13.13
CA TYR A 163 6.26 -4.90 14.01
C TYR A 163 6.58 -6.34 14.42
N TYR A 164 6.54 -6.62 15.73
CA TYR A 164 7.06 -7.87 16.28
C TYR A 164 6.19 -8.49 17.39
N GLU A 165 4.88 -8.21 17.38
CA GLU A 165 3.93 -8.93 18.24
C GLU A 165 3.63 -10.30 17.62
N ASP A 166 3.92 -11.39 18.35
CA ASP A 166 3.69 -12.77 17.92
C ASP A 166 4.23 -13.13 16.52
N GLY A 167 5.26 -12.41 16.07
CA GLY A 167 5.85 -12.55 14.74
C GLY A 167 6.96 -11.53 14.50
N ASN A 168 7.46 -11.45 13.27
CA ASN A 168 8.38 -10.40 12.84
C ASN A 168 8.00 -9.97 11.42
N VAL A 169 7.50 -8.75 11.29
CA VAL A 169 7.13 -8.13 10.04
C VAL A 169 7.87 -6.80 9.92
N ARG A 170 8.60 -6.62 8.83
CA ARG A 170 9.32 -5.38 8.54
C ARG A 170 8.97 -4.84 7.16
N LEU A 171 8.66 -3.55 7.11
CA LEU A 171 8.61 -2.77 5.89
C LEU A 171 9.92 -2.00 5.76
N LEU A 172 10.69 -2.28 4.72
CA LEU A 172 11.89 -1.53 4.38
C LEU A 172 11.76 -1.02 2.95
N THR A 173 11.83 0.30 2.78
CA THR A 173 11.74 0.93 1.46
C THR A 173 12.91 1.88 1.21
N ASP A 174 13.26 2.03 -0.05
CA ASP A 174 14.21 3.04 -0.54
C ASP A 174 13.71 3.57 -1.88
N ARG A 175 13.15 4.78 -1.86
CA ARG A 175 12.55 5.40 -3.03
C ARG A 175 13.43 6.56 -3.52
N PRO A 176 14.14 6.43 -4.65
CA PRO A 176 14.82 7.57 -5.26
C PRO A 176 13.80 8.59 -5.77
N SER A 177 14.17 9.86 -5.69
CA SER A 177 13.36 11.00 -6.12
C SER A 177 14.24 12.01 -6.85
N THR A 178 13.78 12.48 -8.00
CA THR A 178 14.46 13.52 -8.79
C THR A 178 13.45 14.59 -9.19
N ALA A 179 13.79 15.85 -8.97
CA ALA A 179 12.99 17.02 -9.31
C ALA A 179 13.89 18.16 -9.78
N SER A 180 13.29 19.22 -10.31
CA SER A 180 13.99 20.45 -10.69
C SER A 180 13.32 21.63 -10.02
N VAL A 181 14.12 22.50 -9.40
CA VAL A 181 13.62 23.65 -8.65
C VAL A 181 13.70 24.89 -9.54
N SER A 182 12.53 25.42 -9.91
CA SER A 182 12.40 26.58 -10.81
C SER A 182 12.89 27.90 -10.20
N SER A 183 12.80 28.04 -8.88
CA SER A 183 13.36 29.17 -8.14
C SER A 183 14.34 28.61 -7.11
N GLY A 184 15.65 28.84 -7.28
CA GLY A 184 16.69 28.39 -6.35
C GLY A 184 16.65 29.05 -4.96
N THR A 185 15.44 29.36 -4.48
CA THR A 185 15.15 29.89 -3.15
C THR A 185 14.87 28.74 -2.19
N GLY A 186 15.15 28.93 -0.90
CA GLY A 186 14.88 27.91 0.11
C GLY A 186 13.42 27.45 0.16
N ALA A 187 12.47 28.36 -0.07
CA ALA A 187 11.05 28.02 -0.15
C ALA A 187 10.71 27.17 -1.38
N GLY A 188 11.34 27.42 -2.52
CA GLY A 188 11.19 26.62 -3.74
C GLY A 188 11.67 25.19 -3.53
N ILE A 189 12.83 25.01 -2.90
CA ILE A 189 13.39 23.69 -2.57
C ILE A 189 12.44 22.92 -1.66
N VAL A 190 11.99 23.54 -0.56
CA VAL A 190 11.08 22.89 0.41
C VAL A 190 9.77 22.48 -0.27
N LYS A 191 9.21 23.31 -1.15
CA LYS A 191 7.97 22.99 -1.87
C LYS A 191 8.09 21.72 -2.71
N GLU A 192 9.19 21.57 -3.45
CA GLU A 192 9.43 20.37 -4.28
C GLU A 192 9.66 19.13 -3.40
N ILE A 193 10.37 19.27 -2.28
CA ILE A 193 10.51 18.21 -1.28
C ILE A 193 9.15 17.75 -0.75
N SER A 194 8.30 18.69 -0.28
CA SER A 194 6.97 18.36 0.23
C SER A 194 6.10 17.66 -0.81
N ALA A 195 6.18 18.10 -2.07
CA ALA A 195 5.44 17.47 -3.17
C ALA A 195 5.91 16.03 -3.43
N ALA A 196 7.23 15.80 -3.41
CA ALA A 196 7.82 14.47 -3.58
C ALA A 196 7.45 13.53 -2.42
N GLU A 197 7.54 14.01 -1.17
CA GLU A 197 7.19 13.22 0.02
C GLU A 197 5.71 12.87 0.06
N LYS A 198 4.83 13.84 -0.21
CA LYS A 198 3.38 13.61 -0.27
C LYS A 198 3.02 12.59 -1.35
N LYS A 199 3.58 12.74 -2.56
CA LYS A 199 3.37 11.80 -3.65
C LYS A 199 3.79 10.39 -3.26
N TYR A 200 4.92 10.24 -2.59
CA TYR A 200 5.40 8.94 -2.15
C TYR A 200 4.52 8.33 -1.05
N GLN A 201 4.04 9.14 -0.10
CA GLN A 201 3.10 8.68 0.91
C GLN A 201 1.79 8.17 0.29
N ASP A 202 1.25 8.88 -0.71
CA ASP A 202 0.06 8.45 -1.44
C ASP A 202 0.31 7.16 -2.26
N GLU A 203 1.50 7.01 -2.85
CA GLU A 203 1.95 5.78 -3.52
C GLU A 203 2.04 4.60 -2.54
N LEU A 204 2.60 4.80 -1.34
CA LEU A 204 2.67 3.78 -0.30
C LEU A 204 1.28 3.32 0.16
N ASN A 205 0.38 4.27 0.43
CA ASN A 205 -0.99 3.96 0.85
C ASN A 205 -1.72 3.11 -0.19
N ARG A 206 -1.65 3.52 -1.47
CA ARG A 206 -2.23 2.75 -2.58
C ARG A 206 -1.55 1.39 -2.74
N GLY A 207 -0.23 1.32 -2.57
CA GLY A 207 0.54 0.09 -2.61
C GLY A 207 0.05 -0.94 -1.59
N PHE A 208 -0.25 -0.50 -0.36
CA PHE A 208 -0.78 -1.38 0.68
C PHE A 208 -2.19 -1.91 0.37
N THR A 209 -3.08 -1.07 -0.17
CA THR A 209 -4.41 -1.51 -0.62
C THR A 209 -4.30 -2.54 -1.76
N ASN A 210 -3.43 -2.28 -2.74
CA ASN A 210 -3.25 -3.21 -3.86
C ASN A 210 -2.62 -4.54 -3.40
N LEU A 211 -1.70 -4.51 -2.45
CA LEU A 211 -1.05 -5.70 -1.92
C LEU A 211 -2.04 -6.60 -1.15
N SER A 212 -2.92 -5.98 -0.34
CA SER A 212 -3.92 -6.71 0.45
C SER A 212 -5.03 -7.31 -0.42
N GLU A 213 -5.47 -6.60 -1.46
CA GLU A 213 -6.56 -7.04 -2.32
C GLU A 213 -6.11 -7.95 -3.47
N GLY A 214 -4.89 -7.78 -3.96
CA GLY A 214 -4.34 -8.53 -5.09
C GLY A 214 -3.35 -9.62 -4.68
N THR A 215 -2.10 -9.22 -4.42
CA THR A 215 -0.97 -10.16 -4.34
C THR A 215 -1.11 -11.18 -3.22
N PHE A 216 -1.56 -10.78 -2.02
CA PHE A 216 -1.73 -11.72 -0.91
C PHE A 216 -2.82 -12.76 -1.16
N LYS A 217 -3.93 -12.37 -1.82
CA LYS A 217 -4.98 -13.33 -2.22
C LYS A 217 -4.48 -14.32 -3.27
N GLY A 218 -3.56 -13.88 -4.15
CA GLY A 218 -2.92 -14.74 -5.13
C GLY A 218 -1.98 -15.79 -4.51
N LEU A 219 -1.27 -15.45 -3.43
CA LEU A 219 -0.36 -16.39 -2.75
C LEU A 219 -1.11 -17.50 -2.01
N ARG A 220 -2.13 -17.13 -1.24
CA ARG A 220 -2.94 -18.09 -0.48
C ARG A 220 -4.37 -17.62 -0.38
N ARG A 221 -5.28 -18.41 -0.93
CA ARG A 221 -6.72 -18.19 -0.78
C ARG A 221 -7.13 -18.39 0.68
N GLN A 222 -8.00 -17.53 1.18
CA GLN A 222 -8.56 -17.67 2.53
C GLN A 222 -9.38 -18.95 2.68
N LEU A 223 -10.09 -19.33 1.62
CA LEU A 223 -10.80 -20.60 1.49
C LEU A 223 -10.41 -21.30 0.18
N PRO A 224 -10.49 -22.65 0.13
CA PRO A 224 -10.44 -23.38 -1.13
C PRO A 224 -11.40 -22.81 -2.18
N VAL A 225 -11.18 -23.14 -3.46
CA VAL A 225 -12.03 -22.68 -4.58
C VAL A 225 -13.51 -22.97 -4.35
N THR A 226 -13.82 -24.07 -3.66
CA THR A 226 -15.17 -24.49 -3.27
C THR A 226 -15.85 -23.57 -2.26
N ARG A 227 -15.15 -22.55 -1.72
CA ARG A 227 -15.62 -21.66 -0.64
C ARG A 227 -16.05 -22.41 0.63
N GLN A 228 -15.57 -23.64 0.81
CA GLN A 228 -15.83 -24.48 1.98
C GLN A 228 -14.51 -24.92 2.63
N LYS A 229 -14.52 -25.12 3.95
CA LYS A 229 -13.36 -25.69 4.65
C LYS A 229 -13.10 -27.10 4.12
N ILE A 230 -11.83 -27.49 4.09
CA ILE A 230 -11.42 -28.82 3.63
C ILE A 230 -12.06 -29.87 4.54
N GLU A 231 -12.81 -30.77 3.93
CA GLU A 231 -13.30 -31.98 4.59
C GLU A 231 -12.20 -33.04 4.61
N TRP A 232 -11.43 -33.08 5.70
CA TRP A 232 -10.26 -33.96 5.82
C TRP A 232 -10.59 -35.46 5.68
N ASP A 233 -11.79 -35.88 6.06
CA ASP A 233 -12.26 -37.27 5.92
C ASP A 233 -12.42 -37.68 4.43
N LYS A 234 -12.83 -36.74 3.57
CA LYS A 234 -12.88 -36.96 2.11
C LYS A 234 -11.49 -36.97 1.51
N VAL A 235 -10.56 -36.15 2.01
CA VAL A 235 -9.19 -36.08 1.50
C VAL A 235 -8.39 -37.36 1.81
N THR A 236 -8.58 -37.96 2.98
CA THR A 236 -7.88 -39.21 3.37
C THR A 236 -8.41 -40.45 2.64
N SER A 237 -9.67 -40.42 2.19
CA SER A 237 -10.33 -41.50 1.45
C SER A 237 -10.24 -41.35 -0.07
N TYR A 238 -9.85 -40.17 -0.58
CA TYR A 238 -9.68 -39.90 -2.01
C TYR A 238 -8.42 -40.59 -2.57
N ARG A 239 -8.59 -41.72 -3.25
CA ARG A 239 -7.52 -42.32 -4.07
C ARG A 239 -7.46 -41.66 -5.43
N LEU A 240 -6.61 -40.64 -5.53
CA LEU A 240 -6.37 -39.82 -6.73
C LEU A 240 -6.04 -40.62 -8.02
N GLY A 241 -5.69 -41.90 -7.90
CA GLY A 241 -5.33 -42.76 -9.03
C GLY A 241 -6.48 -43.52 -9.72
N GLN A 242 -7.67 -43.62 -9.11
CA GLN A 242 -8.74 -44.49 -9.65
C GLN A 242 -9.73 -43.76 -10.56
N ASP A 243 -9.84 -42.43 -10.44
CA ASP A 243 -10.70 -41.60 -11.31
C ASP A 243 -9.92 -40.90 -12.44
N ILE A 244 -8.58 -40.90 -12.41
CA ILE A 244 -7.73 -40.40 -13.51
C ILE A 244 -7.39 -41.53 -14.51
N GLY A 245 -7.36 -42.79 -14.07
CA GLY A 245 -7.16 -43.96 -14.91
C GLY A 245 -8.49 -44.61 -15.30
N GLY A 246 -9.02 -44.24 -16.47
CA GLY A 246 -10.32 -44.69 -17.00
C GLY A 246 -10.72 -46.12 -16.65
N GLY A 247 -11.64 -46.24 -15.69
CA GLY A 247 -12.36 -47.46 -15.36
C GLY A 247 -13.74 -47.46 -16.03
N SER A 248 -13.85 -48.18 -17.14
CA SER A 248 -15.07 -48.42 -17.92
C SER A 248 -16.28 -48.78 -17.05
N GLY A 249 -17.33 -47.95 -17.13
CA GLY A 249 -18.62 -48.15 -16.48
C GLY A 249 -19.73 -47.44 -17.24
N SER A 250 -19.92 -47.83 -18.50
CA SER A 250 -21.04 -47.50 -19.41
C SER A 250 -22.21 -46.70 -18.81
N ARG A 251 -22.22 -45.38 -19.04
CA ARG A 251 -23.44 -44.58 -19.23
C ARG A 251 -23.24 -43.59 -20.38
N ARG A 252 -24.26 -43.55 -21.21
CA ARG A 252 -24.34 -42.96 -22.56
C ARG A 252 -23.97 -41.47 -22.56
N PRO A 253 -23.40 -40.93 -23.66
CA PRO A 253 -23.14 -39.51 -23.76
C PRO A 253 -24.47 -38.79 -24.03
N ASP A 254 -24.86 -37.88 -23.13
CA ASP A 254 -25.93 -36.94 -23.42
C ASP A 254 -25.33 -35.69 -24.08
N ARG A 255 -25.76 -35.48 -25.32
CA ARG A 255 -25.66 -34.29 -26.18
C ARG A 255 -24.94 -33.06 -25.59
N GLN A 256 -23.76 -32.80 -26.13
CA GLN A 256 -23.22 -31.46 -26.22
C GLN A 256 -24.11 -30.63 -27.18
N LYS A 257 -24.85 -29.66 -26.65
CA LYS A 257 -25.52 -28.65 -27.49
C LYS A 257 -24.45 -27.68 -27.98
N SER A 258 -24.13 -27.76 -29.26
CA SER A 258 -23.42 -26.70 -29.97
C SER A 258 -24.30 -25.43 -29.99
N VAL A 259 -23.85 -24.35 -29.36
CA VAL A 259 -24.51 -23.05 -29.47
C VAL A 259 -24.41 -22.57 -30.91
N LYS A 260 -25.55 -22.31 -31.55
CA LYS A 260 -25.62 -21.70 -32.87
C LYS A 260 -25.48 -20.19 -32.70
N MET A 261 -24.48 -19.59 -33.34
CA MET A 261 -24.37 -18.14 -33.50
C MET A 261 -25.66 -17.59 -34.15
N GLY A 262 -26.34 -16.66 -33.49
CA GLY A 262 -27.59 -16.04 -33.95
C GLY A 262 -28.88 -16.71 -33.45
N ALA A 263 -28.86 -17.32 -32.27
CA ALA A 263 -30.05 -17.89 -31.65
C ALA A 263 -30.91 -16.83 -30.93
N GLU A 264 -32.24 -16.99 -30.96
CA GLU A 264 -33.17 -16.24 -30.09
C GLU A 264 -33.24 -16.94 -28.73
N PHE A 265 -33.07 -16.20 -27.64
CA PHE A 265 -33.15 -16.68 -26.26
C PHE A 265 -34.34 -16.03 -25.54
N THR A 266 -35.00 -16.74 -24.64
CA THR A 266 -35.95 -16.16 -23.70
C THR A 266 -35.27 -15.78 -22.39
N PHE A 267 -35.91 -14.93 -21.57
CA PHE A 267 -35.37 -14.63 -20.22
C PHE A 267 -35.25 -15.87 -19.35
N GLN A 268 -36.16 -16.84 -19.51
CA GLN A 268 -36.09 -18.11 -18.81
C GLN A 268 -34.85 -18.91 -19.21
N ASP A 269 -34.52 -18.94 -20.51
CA ASP A 269 -33.30 -19.61 -20.98
C ASP A 269 -32.05 -18.96 -20.36
N VAL A 270 -31.99 -17.63 -20.32
CA VAL A 270 -30.84 -16.91 -19.73
C VAL A 270 -30.76 -17.12 -18.22
N ALA A 271 -31.90 -17.14 -17.52
CA ALA A 271 -31.95 -17.33 -16.07
C ALA A 271 -31.45 -18.71 -15.60
N GLU A 272 -31.47 -19.73 -16.48
CA GLU A 272 -30.89 -21.05 -16.20
C GLU A 272 -29.35 -21.02 -16.18
N HIS A 273 -28.72 -19.99 -16.76
CA HIS A 273 -27.27 -19.82 -16.88
C HIS A 273 -26.76 -18.74 -15.90
N ASN A 274 -26.79 -19.05 -14.60
CA ASN A 274 -26.44 -18.11 -13.52
C ASN A 274 -25.29 -18.58 -12.62
N THR A 275 -24.46 -19.53 -13.09
CA THR A 275 -23.35 -20.08 -12.29
C THR A 275 -22.01 -19.79 -12.93
N LYS A 276 -20.92 -19.81 -12.15
CA LYS A 276 -19.57 -19.52 -12.67
C LYS A 276 -19.17 -20.33 -13.90
N ASN A 277 -19.56 -21.60 -13.97
CA ASN A 277 -19.21 -22.49 -15.08
C ASN A 277 -20.26 -22.49 -16.20
N ASP A 278 -21.30 -21.67 -16.07
CA ASP A 278 -22.41 -21.54 -17.01
C ASP A 278 -23.14 -20.21 -16.76
N LEU A 279 -22.60 -19.11 -17.32
CA LEU A 279 -22.96 -17.73 -16.98
C LEU A 279 -23.36 -16.93 -18.21
N TYR A 280 -24.65 -16.67 -18.38
CA TYR A 280 -25.16 -15.79 -19.42
C TYR A 280 -25.67 -14.49 -18.81
N MET A 281 -25.64 -13.41 -19.56
CA MET A 281 -26.23 -12.14 -19.14
C MET A 281 -26.83 -11.41 -20.34
N VAL A 282 -27.81 -10.57 -20.06
CA VAL A 282 -28.45 -9.71 -21.06
C VAL A 282 -27.91 -8.30 -20.91
N VAL A 283 -27.42 -7.71 -22.01
CA VAL A 283 -27.08 -6.29 -22.09
C VAL A 283 -27.68 -5.74 -23.37
N HIS A 284 -28.50 -4.69 -23.29
CA HIS A 284 -29.17 -4.07 -24.45
C HIS A 284 -29.93 -5.08 -25.35
N ASP A 285 -30.72 -5.98 -24.73
CA ASP A 285 -31.48 -7.05 -25.42
C ASP A 285 -30.63 -8.06 -26.22
N LYS A 286 -29.32 -8.10 -25.96
CA LYS A 286 -28.40 -9.12 -26.49
C LYS A 286 -27.95 -10.04 -25.37
N VAL A 287 -27.75 -11.31 -25.72
CA VAL A 287 -27.33 -12.35 -24.78
C VAL A 287 -25.85 -12.65 -24.99
N TYR A 288 -25.11 -12.65 -23.89
CA TYR A 288 -23.67 -12.85 -23.85
C TYR A 288 -23.32 -14.07 -23.01
N ASP A 289 -22.42 -14.92 -23.52
CA ASP A 289 -21.83 -16.02 -22.77
C ASP A 289 -20.54 -15.55 -22.10
N CYS A 290 -20.63 -15.27 -20.80
CA CYS A 290 -19.54 -14.77 -19.99
C CYS A 290 -18.80 -15.88 -19.25
N THR A 291 -19.13 -17.16 -19.50
CA THR A 291 -18.59 -18.32 -18.79
C THR A 291 -17.06 -18.37 -18.79
N LYS A 292 -16.43 -18.01 -19.91
CA LYS A 292 -14.96 -18.00 -20.04
C LYS A 292 -14.32 -16.69 -19.59
N PHE A 293 -15.11 -15.63 -19.50
CA PHE A 293 -14.64 -14.29 -19.17
C PHE A 293 -14.77 -13.97 -17.68
N VAL A 294 -15.51 -14.77 -16.92
CA VAL A 294 -15.79 -14.55 -15.49
C VAL A 294 -14.54 -14.39 -14.63
N ASP A 295 -13.48 -15.13 -14.93
CA ASP A 295 -12.21 -15.06 -14.21
C ASP A 295 -11.32 -13.88 -14.67
N GLU A 296 -11.59 -13.31 -15.84
CA GLU A 296 -10.81 -12.24 -16.47
C GLU A 296 -11.44 -10.85 -16.30
N HIS A 297 -12.66 -10.77 -15.76
CA HIS A 297 -13.39 -9.52 -15.58
C HIS A 297 -12.66 -8.57 -14.60
N PRO A 298 -12.24 -7.36 -15.03
CA PRO A 298 -11.48 -6.42 -14.19
C PRO A 298 -12.24 -5.94 -12.93
N GLY A 299 -13.57 -5.96 -12.94
CA GLY A 299 -14.42 -5.66 -11.78
C GLY A 299 -14.59 -6.82 -10.79
N GLY A 300 -14.02 -8.00 -11.10
CA GLY A 300 -14.11 -9.22 -10.31
C GLY A 300 -15.27 -10.13 -10.71
N GLU A 301 -15.20 -11.42 -10.30
CA GLU A 301 -16.22 -12.43 -10.62
C GLU A 301 -17.56 -12.18 -9.93
N GLU A 302 -17.53 -11.65 -8.69
CA GLU A 302 -18.73 -11.52 -7.84
C GLU A 302 -19.76 -10.57 -8.46
N VAL A 303 -19.31 -9.44 -9.02
CA VAL A 303 -20.21 -8.45 -9.62
C VAL A 303 -20.90 -8.96 -10.89
N MET A 304 -20.30 -9.93 -11.59
CA MET A 304 -20.94 -10.57 -12.75
C MET A 304 -21.88 -11.71 -12.34
N LEU A 305 -21.57 -12.41 -11.25
CA LEU A 305 -22.44 -13.46 -10.71
C LEU A 305 -23.71 -12.87 -10.07
N ASP A 306 -23.62 -11.69 -9.45
CA ASP A 306 -24.78 -10.99 -8.87
C ASP A 306 -25.86 -10.66 -9.91
N VAL A 307 -25.45 -10.37 -11.15
CA VAL A 307 -26.34 -10.11 -12.30
C VAL A 307 -26.38 -11.26 -13.30
N GLY A 308 -25.83 -12.42 -12.93
CA GLY A 308 -25.80 -13.62 -13.74
C GLY A 308 -27.20 -14.16 -14.01
N GLY A 309 -27.48 -14.50 -15.25
CA GLY A 309 -28.78 -14.95 -15.72
C GLY A 309 -29.86 -13.86 -15.77
N GLN A 310 -29.48 -12.58 -15.65
CA GLN A 310 -30.39 -11.44 -15.57
C GLN A 310 -30.09 -10.37 -16.63
N ASP A 311 -30.92 -9.32 -16.66
CA ASP A 311 -30.66 -8.10 -17.43
C ASP A 311 -29.67 -7.21 -16.67
N ALA A 312 -28.42 -7.25 -17.13
CA ALA A 312 -27.29 -6.52 -16.58
C ALA A 312 -27.09 -5.15 -17.25
N THR A 313 -28.03 -4.69 -18.09
CA THR A 313 -27.88 -3.42 -18.83
C THR A 313 -27.61 -2.23 -17.93
N GLU A 314 -28.35 -2.09 -16.83
CA GLU A 314 -28.18 -1.00 -15.86
C GLU A 314 -26.82 -1.08 -15.17
N ALA A 315 -26.47 -2.26 -14.64
CA ALA A 315 -25.17 -2.50 -14.01
C ALA A 315 -23.99 -2.25 -14.96
N PHE A 316 -24.16 -2.53 -16.25
CA PHE A 316 -23.14 -2.31 -17.27
C PHE A 316 -22.96 -0.82 -17.60
N GLU A 317 -24.03 -0.05 -17.74
CA GLU A 317 -23.95 1.38 -18.08
C GLU A 317 -23.59 2.26 -16.88
N ASP A 318 -24.08 1.95 -15.68
CA ASP A 318 -23.83 2.74 -14.46
C ASP A 318 -22.35 2.76 -14.04
N VAL A 319 -21.62 1.68 -14.34
CA VAL A 319 -20.19 1.57 -14.05
C VAL A 319 -19.34 2.38 -15.03
N GLY A 320 -19.87 2.73 -16.21
CA GLY A 320 -19.15 3.52 -17.21
C GLY A 320 -17.99 2.78 -17.88
N HIS A 321 -18.24 1.56 -18.38
CA HIS A 321 -17.24 0.76 -19.11
C HIS A 321 -16.65 1.52 -20.32
N SER A 322 -15.35 1.33 -20.58
CA SER A 322 -14.64 1.95 -21.71
C SER A 322 -15.04 1.34 -23.06
N ASP A 323 -14.66 1.97 -24.16
CA ASP A 323 -14.96 1.47 -25.51
C ASP A 323 -14.30 0.11 -25.77
N GLU A 324 -13.10 -0.13 -25.23
CA GLU A 324 -12.41 -1.44 -25.31
C GLU A 324 -13.15 -2.55 -24.57
N ALA A 325 -13.82 -2.22 -23.46
CA ALA A 325 -14.64 -3.17 -22.72
C ALA A 325 -15.91 -3.54 -23.51
N ARG A 326 -16.50 -2.57 -24.23
CA ARG A 326 -17.64 -2.82 -25.14
C ARG A 326 -17.24 -3.69 -26.34
N ASP A 327 -16.03 -3.52 -26.87
CA ASP A 327 -15.48 -4.38 -27.94
C ASP A 327 -15.23 -5.82 -27.46
N THR A 328 -14.84 -5.98 -26.20
CA THR A 328 -14.67 -7.30 -25.58
C THR A 328 -16.03 -7.97 -25.36
N LEU A 329 -17.04 -7.22 -24.90
CA LEU A 329 -18.41 -7.70 -24.75
C LEU A 329 -18.99 -8.19 -26.09
N ALA A 330 -18.75 -7.47 -27.18
CA ALA A 330 -19.22 -7.86 -28.52
C ALA A 330 -18.70 -9.24 -28.98
N GLN A 331 -17.51 -9.66 -28.51
CA GLN A 331 -16.94 -10.97 -28.84
C GLN A 331 -17.62 -12.13 -28.10
N LEU A 332 -18.35 -11.83 -27.02
CA LEU A 332 -19.05 -12.81 -26.19
C LEU A 332 -20.52 -12.98 -26.58
N GLU A 333 -21.00 -12.27 -27.61
CA GLU A 333 -22.39 -12.29 -28.06
C GLU A 333 -22.76 -13.66 -28.64
N VAL A 334 -23.79 -14.30 -28.05
CA VAL A 334 -24.29 -15.61 -28.50
C VAL A 334 -25.66 -15.51 -29.17
N GLY A 335 -26.40 -14.41 -28.96
CA GLY A 335 -27.67 -14.19 -29.62
C GLY A 335 -28.46 -12.98 -29.12
N THR A 336 -29.74 -12.93 -29.45
CA THR A 336 -30.66 -11.85 -29.07
C THR A 336 -31.75 -12.34 -28.16
N LEU A 337 -32.16 -11.51 -27.22
CA LEU A 337 -33.22 -11.80 -26.27
C LEU A 337 -34.59 -11.50 -26.89
N LYS A 338 -35.52 -12.44 -26.74
CA LYS A 338 -36.93 -12.29 -27.07
C LYS A 338 -37.75 -12.15 -25.79
N ARG A 339 -38.15 -10.92 -25.48
CA ARG A 339 -39.01 -10.63 -24.33
C ARG A 339 -40.43 -11.15 -24.58
N LEU A 340 -40.98 -11.87 -23.62
CA LEU A 340 -42.35 -12.36 -23.57
C LEU A 340 -43.21 -11.45 -22.65
N ALA A 341 -44.53 -11.55 -22.75
CA ALA A 341 -45.43 -10.71 -21.96
C ALA A 341 -45.36 -11.08 -20.45
N GLY A 342 -44.69 -10.25 -19.66
CA GLY A 342 -44.45 -10.46 -18.22
C GLY A 342 -42.99 -10.27 -17.79
N ASP A 343 -42.06 -10.17 -18.74
CA ASP A 343 -40.64 -9.95 -18.47
C ASP A 343 -40.35 -8.50 -18.00
N PRO A 344 -39.24 -8.27 -17.27
CA PRO A 344 -38.78 -6.93 -16.92
C PRO A 344 -38.71 -6.05 -18.19
N ALA A 345 -39.03 -4.76 -18.09
CA ALA A 345 -39.00 -3.85 -19.25
C ALA A 345 -37.57 -3.39 -19.57
N PRO A 346 -37.21 -3.15 -20.86
CA PRO A 346 -35.89 -2.63 -21.21
C PRO A 346 -35.77 -1.16 -20.78
N ASN A 347 -34.75 -0.84 -19.99
CA ASN A 347 -34.40 0.56 -19.72
C ASN A 347 -33.60 1.10 -20.92
N LYS A 348 -34.15 2.14 -21.57
CA LYS A 348 -33.62 2.73 -22.81
C LYS A 348 -32.17 3.23 -22.65
N PRO A 349 -31.32 3.07 -23.68
CA PRO A 349 -30.09 3.86 -23.80
C PRO A 349 -30.48 5.32 -24.10
N ALA A 350 -29.98 6.25 -23.28
CA ALA A 350 -30.11 7.68 -23.56
C ALA A 350 -29.21 8.04 -24.76
N ALA A 351 -29.82 8.56 -25.82
CA ALA A 351 -29.12 9.06 -26.99
C ALA A 351 -28.13 10.17 -26.62
N SER A 352 -26.93 10.06 -27.21
CA SER A 352 -25.89 11.08 -27.23
C SER A 352 -26.45 12.47 -27.55
N THR A 353 -26.36 13.39 -26.60
CA THR A 353 -26.49 14.83 -26.87
C THR A 353 -25.25 15.51 -26.33
N SER A 354 -24.45 16.04 -27.24
CA SER A 354 -23.32 16.91 -26.95
C SER A 354 -23.81 18.23 -26.34
N SER A 355 -23.30 18.57 -25.15
CA SER A 355 -23.29 19.96 -24.68
C SER A 355 -21.99 20.25 -23.95
N SER A 356 -21.20 21.12 -24.59
CA SER A 356 -20.08 21.82 -24.00
C SER A 356 -20.52 22.70 -22.84
N SER A 357 -19.61 22.84 -21.87
CA SER A 357 -19.18 24.09 -21.20
C SER A 357 -19.29 24.14 -19.67
N ASN A 358 -18.12 24.43 -19.11
CA ASN A 358 -17.80 25.36 -18.02
C ASN A 358 -17.66 24.86 -16.58
N ASN A 359 -16.43 25.10 -16.09
CA ASN A 359 -16.01 25.22 -14.70
C ASN A 359 -17.02 26.00 -13.83
N ALA A 360 -17.29 25.48 -12.64
CA ALA A 360 -17.34 26.24 -11.40
C ALA A 360 -17.23 25.28 -10.20
N ASP A 361 -16.47 25.73 -9.20
CA ASP A 361 -16.18 25.09 -7.93
C ASP A 361 -17.41 24.59 -7.17
N THR A 362 -17.29 23.45 -6.46
CA THR A 362 -17.95 23.28 -5.16
C THR A 362 -17.14 22.36 -4.27
N SER A 363 -16.70 22.95 -3.17
CA SER A 363 -16.12 22.38 -1.99
C SER A 363 -17.07 21.44 -1.24
N GLY A 364 -16.50 20.35 -0.70
CA GLY A 364 -16.92 19.79 0.60
C GLY A 364 -17.98 18.69 0.61
N ILE A 365 -17.59 17.45 0.30
CA ILE A 365 -18.24 16.25 0.84
C ILE A 365 -17.17 15.17 1.07
N GLY A 366 -16.56 15.13 2.26
CA GLY A 366 -15.51 14.14 2.58
C GLY A 366 -15.45 13.69 4.04
N ILE A 367 -16.39 14.12 4.90
CA ILE A 367 -16.31 13.87 6.36
C ILE A 367 -17.55 13.11 6.88
N GLY A 368 -18.65 13.04 6.11
CA GLY A 368 -19.90 12.39 6.56
C GLY A 368 -19.87 10.86 6.58
N LEU A 369 -19.06 10.22 5.73
CA LEU A 369 -19.09 8.75 5.58
C LEU A 369 -18.41 8.02 6.74
N TYR A 370 -17.35 8.61 7.33
CA TYR A 370 -16.63 8.01 8.46
C TYR A 370 -17.41 8.09 9.78
N ALA A 371 -18.26 9.11 9.96
CA ALA A 371 -19.09 9.26 11.16
C ALA A 371 -20.21 8.20 11.21
N VAL A 372 -20.78 7.82 10.05
CA VAL A 372 -21.82 6.78 9.97
C VAL A 372 -21.25 5.39 10.24
N LEU A 373 -20.02 5.10 9.79
CA LEU A 373 -19.35 3.81 10.02
C LEU A 373 -18.91 3.63 11.48
N LEU A 374 -18.41 4.68 12.15
CA LEU A 374 -18.01 4.61 13.56
C LEU A 374 -19.20 4.48 14.52
N VAL A 375 -20.31 5.19 14.23
CA VAL A 375 -21.53 5.09 15.04
C VAL A 375 -22.20 3.73 14.86
N GLY A 376 -22.23 3.19 13.63
CA GLY A 376 -22.75 1.84 13.36
C GLY A 376 -21.96 0.73 14.07
N GLY A 377 -20.63 0.82 14.08
CA GLY A 377 -19.77 -0.13 14.78
C GLY A 377 -19.94 -0.12 16.30
N ALA A 378 -20.09 1.06 16.91
CA ALA A 378 -20.31 1.18 18.36
C ALA A 378 -21.67 0.62 18.80
N VAL A 379 -22.73 0.83 18.02
CA VAL A 379 -24.07 0.28 18.29
C VAL A 379 -24.07 -1.25 18.15
N ALA A 380 -23.42 -1.79 17.13
CA ALA A 380 -23.30 -3.24 16.95
C ALA A 380 -22.49 -3.90 18.07
N TYR A 381 -21.39 -3.27 18.53
CA TYR A 381 -20.60 -3.78 19.64
C TYR A 381 -21.36 -3.73 20.98
N GLY A 382 -22.10 -2.66 21.24
CA GLY A 382 -22.98 -2.54 22.42
C GLY A 382 -24.08 -3.61 22.45
N ALA A 383 -24.72 -3.87 21.30
CA ALA A 383 -25.72 -4.93 21.18
C ALA A 383 -25.12 -6.34 21.41
N TYR A 384 -23.91 -6.58 20.90
CA TYR A 384 -23.20 -7.84 21.09
C TYR A 384 -22.82 -8.10 22.56
N GLN A 385 -22.31 -7.08 23.26
CA GLN A 385 -22.00 -7.14 24.70
C GLN A 385 -23.25 -7.40 25.56
N TYR A 386 -24.37 -6.76 25.22
CA TYR A 386 -25.65 -6.95 25.93
C TYR A 386 -26.22 -8.37 25.75
N LEU A 387 -26.10 -8.94 24.56
CA LEU A 387 -26.49 -10.33 24.27
C LEU A 387 -25.62 -11.36 25.02
N GLN A 388 -24.32 -11.12 25.18
CA GLN A 388 -23.45 -11.99 25.98
C GLN A 388 -23.82 -11.97 27.47
N GLN A 389 -24.22 -10.81 28.03
CA GLN A 389 -24.64 -10.72 29.43
C GLN A 389 -25.94 -11.49 29.71
N GLN A 390 -26.87 -11.55 28.74
CA GLN A 390 -28.11 -12.33 28.89
C GLN A 390 -27.86 -13.85 28.84
N GLN A 391 -26.86 -14.31 28.10
CA GLN A 391 -26.51 -15.74 28.04
C GLN A 391 -25.83 -16.24 29.33
N GLN A 392 -25.26 -15.36 30.14
CA GLN A 392 -24.64 -15.73 31.42
C GLN A 392 -25.61 -15.74 32.62
N GLN A 393 -26.87 -15.32 32.43
CA GLN A 393 -27.88 -15.26 33.51
C GLN A 393 -28.97 -16.33 33.45
N GLN A 394 -28.88 -17.33 32.55
CA GLN A 394 -29.77 -18.50 32.63
C GLN A 394 -29.23 -19.50 33.66
N PRO A 395 -29.96 -19.77 34.77
CA PRO A 395 -29.57 -20.83 35.68
C PRO A 395 -29.76 -22.18 34.98
N SER A 396 -28.76 -23.05 35.09
CA SER A 396 -28.84 -24.44 34.66
C SER A 396 -30.03 -25.11 35.35
N ALA A 397 -31.04 -25.46 34.56
CA ALA A 397 -32.15 -26.32 34.98
C ALA A 397 -31.78 -27.79 34.77
#